data_AF-A0A9P7ADF7-F1
#
_entry.id   AF-A0A9P7ADF7-F1
#
_cell.length_a   1.000
_cell.length_b   1.000
_cell.length_c   1.000
_cell.angle_alpha   90.00
_cell.angle_beta   90.00
_cell.angle_gamma   90.00
#
_symmetry.space_group_name_H-M   'P 1'
#
loop_
_entity.id
_entity.type
_entity.pdbx_description
1 polymer ?
#
loop_
_entity_poly.entity_id
_entity_poly.type
_entity_poly.pdbx_seq_one_letter_code
_entity_poly.pdbx_strand_id
1 'polypeptide(L)'
;MKRFLSLAEELLSYILSFLPYRDILRCTSVCRTLRQTYLSSSELQYIVEIGGQRLISGSNTDHSIPISKRLQLLRDKAHAWFKVDTHPLKMVPITRSRGSRDKIVAGGHFCFWNAPRDTAMIFPVLSKPSQQSIRRNWLPGTLCSAPHSHNLDVFMDPAQNLIAVAYAVDHKTVYINLGALDGDGVHPQAAGEKLFLSDDSENSFGMTFVRLKGFGRHIALSHRLNNENRTSLDKVWQLQIWDWKYSTTSSSIISDAIPNGSVDPVDFCFLGNNRLLVITDNLNLYSIEDMSQPPELLACFLMPIPLKLWCLPLIDDIGYGSQLHMQAQATMCTSDPTHRLICLTVAFSTQIFIISTRIFFDLNETAAAIPIPWQHWGPSNTRIFRYPFHLKIHINGNRVLHTLPVDMRDSTFIFQLLDFSPLAVTNRRGLGRVVKEPSTAYITADTFDKFEESLTTSLPYVQVVFSNRKFDFSQLRILWIDKDRIYMLCRSPSSIDRLEVIDVQSDLQSGVVSTS
;
A
#
# COMPACT_ATOMS: atom_id res chain seq x y z
N MET A 1 0.46 -3.97 -45.30
CA MET A 1 1.79 -3.80 -44.64
C MET A 1 2.68 -2.77 -45.34
N LYS A 2 2.95 -2.85 -46.65
CA LYS A 2 3.81 -1.87 -47.37
C LYS A 2 3.34 -0.41 -47.26
N ARG A 3 2.03 -0.15 -47.30
CA ARG A 3 1.46 1.21 -47.15
C ARG A 3 1.60 1.83 -45.75
N PHE A 4 1.72 0.99 -44.71
CA PHE A 4 1.91 1.47 -43.35
C PHE A 4 3.36 1.89 -43.12
N LEU A 5 4.31 1.04 -43.54
CA LEU A 5 5.74 1.32 -43.39
C LEU A 5 6.27 2.46 -44.28
N SER A 6 5.45 2.95 -45.23
CA SER A 6 5.77 4.10 -46.07
C SER A 6 5.34 5.45 -45.48
N LEU A 7 4.72 5.44 -44.29
CA LEU A 7 4.38 6.68 -43.58
C LEU A 7 5.65 7.36 -43.03
N ALA A 8 5.57 8.67 -42.81
CA ALA A 8 6.62 9.43 -42.14
C ALA A 8 6.88 8.92 -40.70
N GLU A 9 8.11 9.05 -40.21
CA GLU A 9 8.53 8.50 -38.91
C GLU A 9 7.72 9.09 -37.73
N GLU A 10 7.33 10.37 -37.84
CA GLU A 10 6.49 11.08 -36.88
C GLU A 10 5.08 10.47 -36.83
N LEU A 11 4.51 10.12 -37.99
CA LEU A 11 3.20 9.48 -38.06
C LEU A 11 3.25 8.05 -37.53
N LEU A 12 4.32 7.31 -37.83
CA LEU A 12 4.54 5.98 -37.25
C LEU A 12 4.66 6.07 -35.72
N SER A 13 5.43 7.03 -35.22
CA SER A 13 5.59 7.26 -33.78
C SER A 13 4.26 7.59 -33.11
N TYR A 14 3.50 8.53 -33.70
CA TYR A 14 2.19 8.93 -33.22
C TYR A 14 1.21 7.75 -33.20
N ILE A 15 1.12 6.95 -34.27
CA ILE A 15 0.24 5.77 -34.31
C ILE A 15 0.65 4.74 -33.25
N LEU A 16 1.95 4.48 -33.09
CA LEU A 16 2.44 3.53 -32.09
C LEU A 16 2.20 4.02 -30.66
N SER A 17 2.11 5.34 -30.41
CA SER A 17 1.86 5.90 -29.08
C SER A 17 0.48 5.55 -28.51
N PHE A 18 -0.49 5.19 -29.36
CA PHE A 18 -1.81 4.72 -28.95
C PHE A 18 -1.84 3.25 -28.55
N LEU A 19 -0.75 2.51 -28.78
CA LEU A 19 -0.69 1.09 -28.45
C LEU A 19 -0.26 0.87 -27.00
N PRO A 20 -0.76 -0.18 -26.33
CA PRO A 20 -0.18 -0.65 -25.08
C PRO A 20 1.31 -0.94 -25.25
N TYR A 21 2.11 -0.68 -24.22
CA TYR A 21 3.56 -0.82 -24.30
C TYR A 21 4.05 -2.19 -24.78
N ARG A 22 3.29 -3.26 -24.48
CA ARG A 22 3.59 -4.63 -24.94
C ARG A 22 3.46 -4.76 -26.44
N ASP A 23 2.48 -4.10 -27.04
CA ASP A 23 2.24 -4.13 -28.48
C ASP A 23 3.23 -3.23 -29.22
N ILE A 24 3.67 -2.12 -28.61
CA ILE A 24 4.83 -1.35 -29.10
C ILE A 24 6.06 -2.29 -29.20
N LEU A 25 6.40 -3.00 -28.12
CA LEU A 25 7.52 -3.93 -28.10
C LEU A 25 7.37 -5.05 -29.16
N ARG A 26 6.17 -5.63 -29.32
CA ARG A 26 5.90 -6.60 -30.37
C ARG A 26 6.13 -5.99 -31.75
N CYS A 27 5.65 -4.77 -32.02
CA CYS A 27 5.91 -4.08 -33.28
C CYS A 27 7.40 -3.91 -33.56
N THR A 28 8.24 -3.64 -32.54
CA THR A 28 9.70 -3.55 -32.72
C THR A 28 10.35 -4.87 -33.13
N SER A 29 9.73 -6.02 -32.80
CA SER A 29 10.21 -7.34 -33.21
C SER A 29 9.81 -7.74 -34.64
N VAL A 30 8.85 -7.04 -35.26
CA VAL A 30 8.32 -7.39 -36.59
C VAL A 30 9.26 -6.96 -37.71
N CYS A 31 9.78 -5.73 -37.69
CA CYS A 31 10.69 -5.24 -38.73
C CYS A 31 11.67 -4.15 -38.26
N ARG A 32 12.75 -3.95 -39.03
CA ARG A 32 13.81 -2.98 -38.73
C ARG A 32 13.32 -1.53 -38.71
N THR A 33 12.38 -1.15 -39.59
CA THR A 33 11.83 0.21 -39.65
C THR A 33 11.12 0.56 -38.34
N LEU A 34 10.19 -0.29 -37.86
CA LEU A 34 9.47 -0.05 -36.61
C LEU A 34 10.41 -0.06 -35.40
N ARG A 35 11.43 -0.93 -35.42
CA ARG A 35 12.48 -0.91 -34.40
C ARG A 35 13.24 0.41 -34.40
N GLN A 36 13.60 0.94 -35.58
CA GLN A 36 14.29 2.22 -35.70
C GLN A 36 13.42 3.37 -35.19
N THR A 37 12.14 3.43 -35.60
CA THR A 37 11.17 4.43 -35.10
C THR A 37 11.08 4.42 -33.57
N TYR A 38 11.02 3.25 -32.96
CA TYR A 38 11.05 3.12 -31.50
C TYR A 38 12.36 3.66 -30.88
N LEU A 39 13.51 3.33 -31.48
CA LEU A 39 14.82 3.79 -30.98
C LEU A 39 15.02 5.30 -31.13
N SER A 40 14.45 5.92 -32.17
CA SER A 40 14.52 7.37 -32.38
C SER A 40 13.52 8.15 -31.52
N SER A 41 12.38 7.54 -31.15
CA SER A 41 11.31 8.23 -30.42
C SER A 41 11.47 8.11 -28.90
N SER A 42 11.74 9.24 -28.23
CA SER A 42 11.74 9.32 -26.75
C SER A 42 10.35 9.05 -26.16
N GLU A 43 9.28 9.37 -26.89
CA GLU A 43 7.91 9.14 -26.45
C GLU A 43 7.55 7.66 -26.38
N LEU A 44 7.85 6.90 -27.44
CA LEU A 44 7.62 5.46 -27.43
C LEU A 44 8.46 4.77 -26.36
N GLN A 45 9.71 5.19 -26.18
CA GLN A 45 10.56 4.69 -25.10
C GLN A 45 10.00 5.04 -23.73
N TYR A 46 9.44 6.24 -23.55
CA TYR A 46 8.81 6.66 -22.31
C TYR A 46 7.57 5.82 -21.96
N ILE A 47 6.69 5.58 -22.94
CA ILE A 47 5.51 4.70 -22.77
C ILE A 47 5.96 3.28 -22.38
N VAL A 48 7.00 2.75 -23.06
CA VAL A 48 7.54 1.43 -22.75
C VAL A 48 8.18 1.35 -21.37
N GLU A 49 8.93 2.37 -20.96
CA GLU A 49 9.58 2.42 -19.66
C GLU A 49 8.54 2.52 -18.53
N ILE A 50 7.53 3.39 -18.66
CA ILE A 50 6.42 3.50 -17.72
C ILE A 50 5.65 2.18 -17.61
N GLY A 51 5.24 1.62 -18.74
CA GLY A 51 4.47 0.37 -18.76
C GLY A 51 5.28 -0.82 -18.24
N GLY A 52 6.58 -0.86 -18.52
CA GLY A 52 7.51 -1.89 -18.02
C GLY A 52 7.74 -1.81 -16.51
N GLN A 53 7.72 -0.60 -15.93
CA GLN A 53 7.80 -0.37 -14.49
C GLN A 53 6.43 -0.41 -13.79
N ARG A 54 5.35 -0.66 -14.54
CA ARG A 54 3.95 -0.66 -14.05
C ARG A 54 3.58 0.65 -13.36
N LEU A 55 3.95 1.74 -14.00
CA LEU A 55 3.60 3.08 -13.58
C LEU A 55 2.52 3.62 -14.53
N ILE A 56 1.86 4.69 -14.10
CA ILE A 56 0.97 5.51 -14.90
C ILE A 56 1.48 6.96 -14.89
N SER A 57 1.36 7.64 -16.03
CA SER A 57 1.71 9.06 -16.14
C SER A 57 0.79 9.91 -15.27
N GLY A 58 1.36 10.89 -14.55
CA GLY A 58 0.56 11.87 -13.82
C GLY A 58 -0.25 12.77 -14.77
N SER A 59 -1.44 13.18 -14.34
CA SER A 59 -2.32 14.06 -15.11
C SER A 59 -1.86 15.53 -15.04
N ASN A 60 -1.60 16.13 -16.19
CA ASN A 60 -1.74 17.57 -16.49
C ASN A 60 -0.74 18.64 -16.05
N THR A 61 0.23 18.45 -15.15
CA THR A 61 1.11 19.59 -14.77
C THR A 61 2.52 19.55 -15.34
N ASP A 62 2.91 18.49 -16.03
CA ASP A 62 4.32 18.24 -16.40
C ASP A 62 4.63 18.42 -17.89
N HIS A 63 3.76 19.12 -18.64
CA HIS A 63 4.02 19.46 -20.05
C HIS A 63 5.25 20.36 -20.23
N SER A 64 5.76 20.98 -19.17
CA SER A 64 6.97 21.80 -19.22
C SER A 64 8.26 21.00 -19.33
N ILE A 65 8.27 19.71 -18.93
CA ILE A 65 9.48 18.88 -19.01
C ILE A 65 9.45 18.08 -20.32
N PRO A 66 10.44 18.26 -21.22
CA PRO A 66 10.54 17.47 -22.44
C PRO A 66 10.50 15.95 -22.15
N ILE A 67 9.82 15.18 -23.01
CA ILE A 67 9.64 13.73 -22.81
C ILE A 67 10.98 13.00 -22.68
N SER A 68 12.01 13.41 -23.42
CA SER A 68 13.37 12.87 -23.30
C SER A 68 13.94 13.02 -21.88
N LYS A 69 13.72 14.18 -21.24
CA LYS A 69 14.14 14.44 -19.86
C LYS A 69 13.30 13.65 -18.86
N ARG A 70 11.99 13.51 -19.08
CA ARG A 70 11.11 12.63 -18.29
C ARG A 70 11.57 11.17 -18.33
N LEU A 71 11.89 10.67 -19.53
CA LEU A 71 12.45 9.33 -19.72
C LEU A 71 13.79 9.15 -19.00
N GLN A 72 14.68 10.13 -19.08
CA GLN A 72 15.97 10.09 -18.39
C GLN A 72 15.77 10.01 -16.87
N LEU A 73 14.93 10.90 -16.31
CA LEU A 73 14.58 10.88 -14.88
C LEU A 73 14.00 9.53 -14.47
N LEU A 74 13.08 8.95 -15.25
CA LEU A 74 12.49 7.65 -14.94
C LEU A 74 13.54 6.53 -14.88
N ARG A 75 14.47 6.51 -15.84
CA ARG A 75 15.57 5.54 -15.88
C ARG A 75 16.49 5.73 -14.69
N ASP A 76 16.88 6.97 -14.40
CA ASP A 76 17.77 7.29 -13.28
C ASP A 76 17.14 6.86 -11.95
N LYS A 77 15.85 7.15 -11.75
CA LYS A 77 15.10 6.68 -10.57
C LYS A 77 15.09 5.17 -10.45
N ALA A 78 14.82 4.45 -11.54
CA ALA A 78 14.84 3.00 -11.52
C ALA A 78 16.23 2.45 -11.19
N HIS A 79 17.30 3.05 -11.73
CA HIS A 79 18.67 2.63 -11.46
C HIS A 79 19.13 2.92 -10.04
N ALA A 80 18.67 4.03 -9.47
CA ALA A 80 19.03 4.47 -8.13
C ALA A 80 18.64 3.43 -7.06
N TRP A 81 17.51 2.74 -7.22
CA TRP A 81 17.08 1.65 -6.33
C TRP A 81 18.05 0.46 -6.25
N PHE A 82 18.93 0.30 -7.24
CA PHE A 82 19.94 -0.76 -7.24
C PHE A 82 21.29 -0.31 -6.67
N LYS A 83 21.46 0.99 -6.42
CA LYS A 83 22.68 1.61 -5.91
C LYS A 83 22.40 2.47 -4.69
N VAL A 84 21.37 2.11 -3.92
CA VAL A 84 20.96 2.87 -2.73
C VAL A 84 22.14 2.95 -1.78
N ASP A 85 22.56 4.17 -1.49
CA ASP A 85 23.39 4.41 -0.33
C ASP A 85 22.52 4.35 0.93
N THR A 86 22.89 3.52 1.90
CA THR A 86 22.07 3.29 3.10
C THR A 86 22.41 4.26 4.23
N HIS A 87 23.31 5.22 3.99
CA HIS A 87 23.56 6.30 4.92
C HIS A 87 22.31 7.18 5.07
N PRO A 88 21.94 7.54 6.32
CA PRO A 88 20.76 8.35 6.54
C PRO A 88 21.04 9.78 6.05
N LEU A 89 20.21 10.27 5.13
CA LEU A 89 20.21 11.67 4.70
C LEU A 89 19.79 12.58 5.87
N LYS A 90 18.78 12.14 6.63
CA LYS A 90 18.22 12.91 7.73
C LYS A 90 17.86 12.01 8.91
N MET A 91 18.09 12.53 10.11
CA MET A 91 17.63 11.94 11.36
C MET A 91 16.65 12.91 12.03
N VAL A 92 15.46 12.42 12.37
CA VAL A 92 14.43 13.18 13.09
C VAL A 92 14.21 12.53 14.45
N PRO A 93 14.52 13.22 15.57
CA PRO A 93 14.27 12.68 16.90
C PRO A 93 12.77 12.63 17.18
N ILE A 94 12.26 11.50 17.70
CA ILE A 94 10.87 11.32 18.08
C ILE A 94 10.76 11.28 19.59
N THR A 95 10.40 12.42 20.18
CA THR A 95 10.37 12.63 21.63
C THR A 95 9.23 11.88 22.35
N ARG A 96 8.22 11.35 21.64
CA ARG A 96 6.97 10.83 22.26
C ARG A 96 6.50 9.43 21.81
N SER A 97 7.36 8.62 21.17
CA SER A 97 6.97 7.32 20.60
C SER A 97 6.76 6.18 21.62
N ARG A 98 6.97 6.42 22.93
CA ARG A 98 6.94 5.34 23.93
C ARG A 98 5.50 4.84 24.18
N GLY A 99 5.18 3.73 23.53
CA GLY A 99 3.94 2.96 23.73
C GLY A 99 2.82 3.23 22.72
N SER A 100 3.04 4.03 21.67
CA SER A 100 2.10 4.12 20.54
C SER A 100 2.12 2.81 19.77
N ARG A 101 0.94 2.22 19.56
CA ARG A 101 0.79 0.97 18.80
C ARG A 101 0.97 1.23 17.30
N ASP A 102 0.46 2.36 16.82
CA ASP A 102 0.27 2.56 15.39
C ASP A 102 1.05 3.75 14.87
N LYS A 103 1.78 3.50 13.77
CA LYS A 103 2.73 4.43 13.14
C LYS A 103 2.69 4.19 11.63
N ILE A 104 2.67 5.26 10.86
CA ILE A 104 2.67 5.21 9.40
C ILE A 104 3.44 6.42 8.85
N VAL A 105 4.05 6.24 7.68
CA VAL A 105 4.60 7.35 6.90
C VAL A 105 3.74 7.53 5.65
N ALA A 106 2.95 8.59 5.58
CA ALA A 106 2.06 8.85 4.45
C ALA A 106 2.34 10.24 3.88
N GLY A 107 2.46 10.36 2.55
CA GLY A 107 2.66 11.66 1.87
C GLY A 107 3.84 12.48 2.42
N GLY A 108 4.95 11.83 2.78
CA GLY A 108 6.12 12.49 3.38
C GLY A 108 5.95 12.98 4.82
N HIS A 109 4.84 12.63 5.47
CA HIS A 109 4.57 12.92 6.88
C HIS A 109 4.69 11.65 7.71
N PHE A 110 5.23 11.80 8.92
CA PHE A 110 5.19 10.75 9.93
C PHE A 110 3.95 10.97 10.78
N CYS A 111 3.08 9.97 10.80
CA CYS A 111 1.85 9.96 11.56
C CYS A 111 1.95 8.87 12.64
N PHE A 112 1.54 9.18 13.86
CA PHE A 112 1.39 8.17 14.90
C PHE A 112 0.21 8.50 15.80
N TRP A 113 -0.38 7.45 16.37
CA TRP A 113 -1.46 7.58 17.33
C TRP A 113 -1.41 6.51 18.41
N ASN A 114 -2.10 6.80 19.50
CA ASN A 114 -2.27 5.90 20.62
C ASN A 114 -3.72 6.04 21.11
N ALA A 115 -4.60 5.24 20.54
CA ALA A 115 -6.04 5.26 20.86
C ALA A 115 -6.29 5.14 22.39
N PRO A 116 -5.65 4.21 23.14
CA PRO A 116 -5.80 4.15 24.60
C PRO A 116 -5.39 5.40 25.39
N ARG A 117 -4.53 6.25 24.81
CA ARG A 117 -4.07 7.50 25.45
C ARG A 117 -4.68 8.74 24.83
N ASP A 118 -5.58 8.57 23.86
CA ASP A 118 -6.19 9.66 23.11
C ASP A 118 -5.15 10.68 22.60
N THR A 119 -4.06 10.17 22.04
CA THR A 119 -3.02 11.03 21.46
C THR A 119 -2.79 10.69 20.01
N ALA A 120 -2.52 11.72 19.23
CA ALA A 120 -2.11 11.59 17.85
C ALA A 120 -1.10 12.69 17.50
N MET A 121 -0.28 12.46 16.48
CA MET A 121 0.64 13.47 15.99
C MET A 121 0.94 13.22 14.51
N ILE A 122 1.07 14.32 13.79
CA ILE A 122 1.55 14.37 12.41
C ILE A 122 2.66 15.42 12.32
N PHE A 123 3.74 15.11 11.62
CA PHE A 123 4.74 16.11 11.28
C PHE A 123 5.44 15.76 9.97
N PRO A 124 5.90 16.78 9.20
CA PRO A 124 6.63 16.55 7.97
C PRO A 124 7.99 15.91 8.27
N VAL A 125 8.31 14.82 7.58
CA VAL A 125 9.62 14.17 7.71
C VAL A 125 10.70 15.01 7.03
N LEU A 126 10.36 15.60 5.88
CA LEU A 126 11.25 16.45 5.10
C LEU A 126 10.60 17.81 4.85
N SER A 127 11.38 18.86 5.09
CA SER A 127 10.97 20.26 4.88
C SER A 127 11.12 20.60 3.40
N LYS A 128 10.35 19.97 2.51
CA LYS A 128 10.29 20.44 1.12
C LYS A 128 9.44 21.72 1.10
N PRO A 129 9.92 22.85 0.57
CA PRO A 129 9.21 24.13 0.58
C PRO A 129 7.84 24.11 -0.11
N SER A 130 7.60 23.13 -0.99
CA SER A 130 6.41 23.07 -1.84
C SER A 130 5.31 22.13 -1.35
N GLN A 131 5.51 21.39 -0.24
CA GLN A 131 4.46 20.58 0.36
C GLN A 131 3.86 21.33 1.55
N GLN A 132 2.53 21.28 1.72
CA GLN A 132 1.92 21.73 2.97
C GLN A 132 2.58 20.96 4.12
N SER A 133 3.30 21.69 4.96
CA SER A 133 4.00 21.14 6.11
C SER A 133 2.99 21.02 7.26
N ILE A 134 2.15 19.99 7.21
CA ILE A 134 1.16 19.77 8.26
C ILE A 134 1.89 19.25 9.49
N ARG A 135 1.91 20.07 10.55
CA ARG A 135 2.46 19.69 11.84
C ARG A 135 1.43 19.93 12.92
N ARG A 136 0.99 18.85 13.56
CA ARG A 136 0.01 18.92 14.64
C ARG A 136 0.21 17.82 15.65
N ASN A 137 -0.14 18.14 16.89
CA ASN A 137 0.00 17.25 18.04
C ASN A 137 -1.27 17.35 18.86
N TRP A 138 -2.05 16.28 18.89
CA TRP A 138 -3.26 16.15 19.68
C TRP A 138 -2.86 15.64 21.08
N LEU A 139 -3.18 16.45 22.09
CA LEU A 139 -2.98 16.10 23.49
C LEU A 139 -4.07 15.10 23.94
N PRO A 140 -3.83 14.33 25.03
CA PRO A 140 -4.87 13.49 25.62
C PRO A 140 -6.16 14.27 25.85
N GLY A 141 -7.30 13.74 25.42
CA GLY A 141 -8.62 14.37 25.54
C GLY A 141 -9.02 15.26 24.36
N THR A 142 -8.16 15.44 23.34
CA THR A 142 -8.38 16.44 22.28
C THR A 142 -8.65 15.85 20.89
N LEU A 143 -8.47 14.55 20.69
CA LEU A 143 -8.69 13.95 19.37
C LEU A 143 -10.18 13.84 19.04
N CYS A 144 -11.01 13.62 20.06
CA CYS A 144 -12.46 13.62 19.96
C CYS A 144 -13.04 14.46 21.11
N SER A 145 -13.86 15.46 20.78
CA SER A 145 -14.50 16.32 21.79
C SER A 145 -15.75 15.70 22.42
N ALA A 146 -16.12 14.46 22.06
CA ALA A 146 -17.31 13.82 22.58
C ALA A 146 -17.10 13.40 24.05
N PRO A 147 -17.97 13.83 24.98
CA PRO A 147 -17.89 13.39 26.38
C PRO A 147 -18.13 11.87 26.48
N HIS A 148 -17.49 11.24 27.45
CA HIS A 148 -17.60 9.78 27.69
C HIS A 148 -17.23 8.92 26.48
N SER A 149 -16.40 9.45 25.58
CA SER A 149 -15.89 8.71 24.44
C SER A 149 -14.53 8.07 24.73
N HIS A 150 -14.26 6.98 24.02
CA HIS A 150 -12.93 6.41 23.91
C HIS A 150 -12.62 6.15 22.45
N ASN A 151 -11.42 6.56 22.01
CA ASN A 151 -10.99 6.34 20.64
C ASN A 151 -10.67 4.86 20.43
N LEU A 152 -11.06 4.37 19.26
CA LEU A 152 -10.90 3.00 18.82
C LEU A 152 -9.78 2.89 17.80
N ASP A 153 -9.78 3.76 16.80
CA ASP A 153 -8.75 3.80 15.75
C ASP A 153 -8.67 5.18 15.08
N VAL A 154 -7.57 5.46 14.40
CA VAL A 154 -7.32 6.75 13.73
C VAL A 154 -6.76 6.49 12.34
N PHE A 155 -7.34 7.14 11.35
CA PHE A 155 -6.83 7.18 9.99
C PHE A 155 -6.42 8.61 9.66
N MET A 156 -5.25 8.79 9.04
CA MET A 156 -4.76 10.09 8.59
C MET A 156 -4.36 9.99 7.11
N ASP A 157 -4.82 10.94 6.32
CA ASP A 157 -4.46 11.12 4.92
C ASP A 157 -3.96 12.56 4.70
N PRO A 158 -2.64 12.79 4.79
CA PRO A 158 -2.05 14.11 4.59
C PRO A 158 -2.26 14.66 3.19
N ALA A 159 -2.44 13.81 2.17
CA ALA A 159 -2.66 14.24 0.80
C ALA A 159 -4.04 14.84 0.59
N GLN A 160 -5.02 14.42 1.40
CA GLN A 160 -6.37 14.99 1.43
C GLN A 160 -6.59 15.95 2.59
N ASN A 161 -5.55 16.26 3.40
CA ASN A 161 -5.70 17.02 4.64
C ASN A 161 -6.76 16.42 5.60
N LEU A 162 -6.92 15.10 5.62
CA LEU A 162 -8.01 14.41 6.31
C LEU A 162 -7.52 13.63 7.53
N ILE A 163 -8.23 13.77 8.65
CA ILE A 163 -8.16 12.86 9.80
C ILE A 163 -9.54 12.27 10.06
N ALA A 164 -9.60 10.96 10.21
CA ALA A 164 -10.80 10.24 10.62
C ALA A 164 -10.52 9.53 11.95
N VAL A 165 -11.38 9.75 12.94
CA VAL A 165 -11.22 9.22 14.30
C VAL A 165 -12.43 8.36 14.61
N ALA A 166 -12.24 7.06 14.69
CA ALA A 166 -13.27 6.14 15.17
C ALA A 166 -13.28 6.15 16.70
N TYR A 167 -14.43 6.35 17.31
CA TYR A 167 -14.60 6.37 18.77
C TYR A 167 -15.94 5.78 19.17
N ALA A 168 -16.04 5.27 20.39
CA ALA A 168 -17.29 4.80 20.96
C ALA A 168 -17.71 5.65 22.16
N VAL A 169 -19.00 5.98 22.22
CA VAL A 169 -19.64 6.70 23.34
C VAL A 169 -20.36 5.68 24.22
N ASP A 170 -20.15 5.78 25.53
CA ASP A 170 -20.76 4.90 26.55
C ASP A 170 -20.57 3.40 26.29
N HIS A 171 -19.53 3.02 25.55
CA HIS A 171 -19.27 1.65 25.08
C HIS A 171 -20.41 1.02 24.26
N LYS A 172 -21.27 1.85 23.65
CA LYS A 172 -22.44 1.38 22.88
C LYS A 172 -22.38 1.80 21.43
N THR A 173 -22.27 3.09 21.18
CA THR A 173 -22.42 3.63 19.83
C THR A 173 -21.09 4.10 19.29
N VAL A 174 -20.75 3.61 18.10
CA VAL A 174 -19.54 4.00 17.37
C VAL A 174 -19.86 5.14 16.42
N TYR A 175 -18.93 6.07 16.34
CA TYR A 175 -18.96 7.16 15.39
C TYR A 175 -17.58 7.32 14.76
N ILE A 176 -17.53 7.96 13.61
CA ILE A 176 -16.28 8.39 12.99
C ILE A 176 -16.34 9.91 12.82
N ASN A 177 -15.50 10.65 13.52
CA ASN A 177 -15.35 12.09 13.31
C ASN A 177 -14.39 12.36 12.15
N LEU A 178 -14.78 13.29 11.26
CA LEU A 178 -13.99 13.74 10.12
C LEU A 178 -13.49 15.17 10.35
N GLY A 179 -12.18 15.32 10.45
CA GLY A 179 -11.52 16.60 10.68
C GLY A 179 -10.50 16.95 9.60
N ALA A 180 -10.12 18.22 9.54
CA ALA A 180 -8.95 18.67 8.82
C ALA A 180 -7.67 18.40 9.63
N LEU A 181 -6.59 17.96 8.99
CA LEU A 181 -5.31 17.78 9.70
C LEU A 181 -4.69 19.13 10.10
N ASP A 182 -4.87 20.17 9.28
CA ASP A 182 -4.31 21.52 9.49
C ASP A 182 -5.21 22.48 10.31
N GLY A 183 -6.38 22.04 10.79
CA GLY A 183 -7.29 22.89 11.58
C GLY A 183 -8.19 22.13 12.55
N ASP A 184 -8.78 22.83 13.52
CA ASP A 184 -9.63 22.25 14.58
C ASP A 184 -11.10 22.01 14.16
N GLY A 185 -11.41 22.10 12.87
CA GLY A 185 -12.77 22.00 12.34
C GLY A 185 -13.07 20.73 11.56
N VAL A 186 -14.33 20.60 11.18
CA VAL A 186 -14.83 19.61 10.21
C VAL A 186 -14.05 19.75 8.91
N HIS A 187 -13.71 18.62 8.30
CA HIS A 187 -13.05 18.63 7.01
C HIS A 187 -13.92 19.36 5.96
N PRO A 188 -13.42 20.35 5.21
CA PRO A 188 -14.24 21.20 4.34
C PRO A 188 -14.91 20.46 3.19
N GLN A 189 -14.36 19.31 2.78
CA GLN A 189 -14.94 18.44 1.75
C GLN A 189 -15.82 17.30 2.32
N ALA A 190 -15.96 17.17 3.63
CA ALA A 190 -16.75 16.09 4.21
C ALA A 190 -18.25 16.40 4.11
N ALA A 191 -19.06 15.38 3.87
CA ALA A 191 -20.52 15.50 3.85
C ALA A 191 -21.10 15.94 5.21
N GLY A 192 -20.37 15.70 6.29
CA GLY A 192 -20.68 16.15 7.64
C GLY A 192 -19.53 15.86 8.60
N GLU A 193 -19.68 16.31 9.84
CA GLU A 193 -18.69 16.07 10.92
C GLU A 193 -18.55 14.59 11.25
N LYS A 194 -19.65 13.84 11.21
CA LYS A 194 -19.75 12.48 11.72
C LYS A 194 -20.24 11.53 10.63
N LEU A 195 -19.60 10.37 10.56
CA LEU A 195 -20.16 9.19 9.90
C LEU A 195 -20.86 8.33 10.94
N PHE A 196 -22.08 7.93 10.61
CA PHE A 196 -22.92 7.10 11.46
C PHE A 196 -22.83 5.65 10.99
N LEU A 197 -22.63 4.74 11.93
CA LEU A 197 -22.83 3.33 11.65
C LEU A 197 -24.32 3.06 11.43
N SER A 198 -24.62 2.11 10.56
CA SER A 198 -25.99 1.65 10.37
C SER A 198 -26.47 0.97 11.66
N ASP A 199 -27.39 1.64 12.36
CA ASP A 199 -28.03 1.16 13.58
C ASP A 199 -28.84 -0.11 13.28
N ASP A 200 -28.58 -1.20 14.01
CA ASP A 200 -29.56 -2.29 14.05
C ASP A 200 -29.67 -3.04 15.38
N SER A 201 -29.07 -2.56 16.48
CA SER A 201 -29.57 -2.95 17.81
C SER A 201 -28.95 -2.13 18.95
N GLU A 202 -29.79 -1.78 19.93
CA GLU A 202 -29.43 -1.23 21.25
C GLU A 202 -28.55 -2.17 22.11
N ASN A 203 -27.93 -3.19 21.52
CA ASN A 203 -27.14 -4.15 22.25
C ASN A 203 -25.83 -3.49 22.69
N SER A 204 -25.56 -3.53 23.99
CA SER A 204 -24.32 -3.07 24.60
C SER A 204 -23.16 -3.97 24.16
N PHE A 205 -22.51 -3.64 23.04
CA PHE A 205 -21.45 -4.48 22.51
C PHE A 205 -20.12 -4.21 23.20
N GLY A 206 -19.54 -5.24 23.82
CA GLY A 206 -18.11 -5.26 24.17
C GLY A 206 -17.25 -5.25 22.90
N MET A 207 -17.01 -4.07 22.32
CA MET A 207 -16.16 -3.90 21.15
C MET A 207 -14.70 -4.14 21.51
N THR A 208 -14.12 -5.17 20.91
CA THR A 208 -12.75 -5.59 21.21
C THR A 208 -11.77 -5.24 20.09
N PHE A 209 -12.26 -5.11 18.86
CA PHE A 209 -11.41 -4.89 17.69
C PHE A 209 -12.11 -4.04 16.64
N VAL A 210 -11.45 -2.94 16.27
CA VAL A 210 -11.89 -1.98 15.25
C VAL A 210 -10.70 -1.68 14.35
N ARG A 211 -10.96 -1.53 13.06
CA ARG A 211 -9.96 -1.15 12.07
C ARG A 211 -10.53 -0.15 11.09
N LEU A 212 -9.98 1.06 11.12
CA LEU A 212 -10.34 2.18 10.27
C LEU A 212 -9.29 2.31 9.16
N LYS A 213 -9.73 2.25 7.90
CA LYS A 213 -8.86 2.55 6.75
C LYS A 213 -9.59 3.48 5.81
N GLY A 214 -8.84 4.31 5.09
CA GLY A 214 -9.39 5.17 4.05
C GLY A 214 -8.58 5.06 2.77
N PHE A 215 -9.25 5.33 1.66
CA PHE A 215 -8.65 5.40 0.34
C PHE A 215 -9.50 6.28 -0.58
N GLY A 216 -8.91 7.35 -1.10
CA GLY A 216 -9.64 8.30 -1.94
C GLY A 216 -10.84 8.89 -1.20
N ARG A 217 -12.01 8.80 -1.83
CA ARG A 217 -13.29 9.22 -1.24
C ARG A 217 -13.90 8.21 -0.27
N HIS A 218 -13.29 7.04 -0.07
CA HIS A 218 -13.84 5.99 0.77
C HIS A 218 -13.17 5.97 2.15
N ILE A 219 -13.98 5.85 3.19
CA ILE A 219 -13.55 5.44 4.54
C ILE A 219 -14.27 4.13 4.85
N ALA A 220 -13.60 3.19 5.49
CA ALA A 220 -14.23 1.96 5.92
C ALA A 220 -13.80 1.57 7.33
N LEU A 221 -14.73 0.95 8.04
CA LEU A 221 -14.59 0.51 9.41
C LEU A 221 -14.97 -0.97 9.51
N SER A 222 -13.98 -1.82 9.79
CA SER A 222 -14.22 -3.21 10.19
C SER A 222 -14.32 -3.27 11.70
N HIS A 223 -15.32 -3.97 12.22
CA HIS A 223 -15.46 -4.22 13.64
C HIS A 223 -16.13 -5.57 13.91
N ARG A 224 -16.00 -6.02 15.16
CA ARG A 224 -16.59 -7.28 15.65
C ARG A 224 -17.84 -7.01 16.48
N LEU A 225 -18.90 -7.75 16.18
CA LEU A 225 -20.17 -7.76 16.91
C LEU A 225 -20.24 -9.04 17.77
N ASN A 226 -20.52 -8.87 19.06
CA ASN A 226 -20.78 -9.96 20.01
C ASN A 226 -22.29 -10.07 20.23
N ASN A 227 -22.93 -11.15 19.78
CA ASN A 227 -24.36 -11.32 20.01
C ASN A 227 -24.61 -11.86 21.43
N GLU A 228 -24.93 -10.99 22.38
CA GLU A 228 -25.21 -11.39 23.78
C GLU A 228 -26.52 -12.18 23.92
N ASN A 229 -27.48 -11.96 23.00
CA ASN A 229 -28.82 -12.56 23.08
C ASN A 229 -28.92 -13.96 22.45
N ARG A 230 -27.87 -14.42 21.76
CA ARG A 230 -27.84 -15.79 21.22
C ARG A 230 -27.10 -16.71 22.19
N THR A 231 -27.78 -17.79 22.56
CA THR A 231 -27.18 -18.93 23.28
C THR A 231 -26.07 -19.60 22.46
N SER A 232 -25.98 -19.32 21.15
CA SER A 232 -24.83 -19.65 20.32
C SER A 232 -23.79 -18.53 20.36
N LEU A 233 -22.52 -18.91 20.59
CA LEU A 233 -21.31 -18.08 20.55
C LEU A 233 -21.00 -17.50 19.15
N ASP A 234 -22.01 -17.30 18.30
CA ASP A 234 -21.86 -16.85 16.92
C ASP A 234 -21.48 -15.38 16.93
N LYS A 235 -20.18 -15.13 16.73
CA LYS A 235 -19.65 -13.78 16.58
C LYS A 235 -19.73 -13.41 15.11
N VAL A 236 -20.07 -12.16 14.82
CA VAL A 236 -20.19 -11.64 13.45
C VAL A 236 -19.17 -10.51 13.30
N TRP A 237 -18.56 -10.38 12.12
CA TRP A 237 -17.81 -9.17 11.79
C TRP A 237 -18.64 -8.35 10.81
N GLN A 238 -18.48 -7.03 10.88
CA GLN A 238 -19.14 -6.10 9.98
C GLN A 238 -18.12 -5.10 9.46
N LEU A 239 -18.13 -4.89 8.15
CA LEU A 239 -17.38 -3.87 7.45
C LEU A 239 -18.36 -2.90 6.80
N GLN A 240 -18.35 -1.65 7.24
CA GLN A 240 -19.14 -0.59 6.64
C GLN A 240 -18.21 0.40 5.93
N ILE A 241 -18.64 0.90 4.78
CA ILE A 241 -17.84 1.73 3.88
C ILE A 241 -18.64 2.99 3.55
N TRP A 242 -18.06 4.17 3.71
CA TRP A 242 -18.71 5.45 3.41
C TRP A 242 -18.00 6.15 2.25
N ASP A 243 -18.76 6.81 1.39
CA ASP A 243 -18.25 7.90 0.56
C ASP A 243 -18.28 9.19 1.40
N TRP A 244 -17.19 9.47 2.11
CA TRP A 244 -17.15 10.48 3.16
C TRP A 244 -17.36 11.92 2.65
N LYS A 245 -17.22 12.14 1.33
CA LYS A 245 -17.44 13.44 0.70
C LYS A 245 -18.90 13.70 0.38
N TYR A 246 -19.69 12.65 0.14
CA TYR A 246 -21.05 12.77 -0.36
C TYR A 246 -22.12 12.24 0.61
N SER A 247 -21.75 11.41 1.60
CA SER A 247 -22.71 10.86 2.55
C SER A 247 -22.14 10.68 3.96
N THR A 248 -22.98 10.93 4.97
CA THR A 248 -22.70 10.63 6.40
C THR A 248 -23.22 9.25 6.82
N THR A 249 -24.08 8.64 6.01
CA THR A 249 -24.63 7.30 6.22
C THR A 249 -24.17 6.39 5.09
N SER A 250 -24.29 5.08 5.29
CA SER A 250 -23.94 4.11 4.26
C SER A 250 -24.85 2.90 4.31
N SER A 251 -25.37 2.50 3.15
CA SER A 251 -25.98 1.20 2.89
C SER A 251 -24.96 0.14 2.44
N SER A 252 -23.70 0.54 2.22
CA SER A 252 -22.62 -0.33 1.79
C SER A 252 -22.01 -1.06 2.99
N ILE A 253 -22.64 -2.17 3.37
CA ILE A 253 -22.28 -2.99 4.52
C ILE A 253 -22.00 -4.43 4.06
N ILE A 254 -20.91 -5.00 4.55
CA ILE A 254 -20.58 -6.42 4.40
C ILE A 254 -20.54 -7.02 5.81
N SER A 255 -21.22 -8.14 6.00
CA SER A 255 -21.19 -8.86 7.28
C SER A 255 -21.16 -10.36 7.04
N ASP A 256 -20.40 -11.08 7.85
CA ASP A 256 -20.35 -12.54 7.80
C ASP A 256 -20.05 -13.11 9.19
N ALA A 257 -20.41 -14.38 9.38
CA ALA A 257 -20.14 -15.11 10.61
C ALA A 257 -18.63 -15.30 10.78
N ILE A 258 -18.16 -15.14 12.01
CA ILE A 258 -16.79 -15.47 12.40
C ILE A 258 -16.79 -16.97 12.77
N PRO A 259 -15.98 -17.81 12.11
CA PRO A 259 -15.83 -19.20 12.49
C PRO A 259 -15.45 -19.33 13.97
N ASN A 260 -16.07 -20.30 14.67
CA ASN A 260 -15.79 -20.56 16.08
C ASN A 260 -14.28 -20.75 16.31
N GLY A 261 -13.72 -19.96 17.22
CA GLY A 261 -12.29 -19.99 17.56
C GLY A 261 -11.43 -18.93 16.86
N SER A 262 -11.95 -18.20 15.87
CA SER A 262 -11.23 -17.03 15.34
C SER A 262 -11.33 -15.84 16.30
N VAL A 263 -10.17 -15.39 16.78
CA VAL A 263 -10.08 -14.29 17.75
C VAL A 263 -9.97 -12.94 17.05
N ASP A 264 -9.41 -12.90 15.84
CA ASP A 264 -8.99 -11.66 15.20
C ASP A 264 -10.05 -11.10 14.22
N PRO A 265 -10.14 -9.77 14.10
CA PRO A 265 -11.03 -9.12 13.14
C PRO A 265 -10.57 -9.40 11.70
N VAL A 266 -11.54 -9.38 10.80
CA VAL A 266 -11.32 -9.42 9.35
C VAL A 266 -10.55 -8.17 8.93
N ASP A 267 -9.48 -8.39 8.16
CA ASP A 267 -8.72 -7.32 7.54
C ASP A 267 -9.27 -6.99 6.15
N PHE A 268 -8.92 -5.83 5.63
CA PHE A 268 -9.31 -5.42 4.29
C PHE A 268 -8.33 -4.41 3.71
N CYS A 269 -8.29 -4.26 2.39
CA CYS A 269 -7.56 -3.18 1.74
C CYS A 269 -8.28 -2.71 0.48
N PHE A 270 -8.20 -1.41 0.22
CA PHE A 270 -8.68 -0.86 -1.03
C PHE A 270 -7.67 -1.16 -2.14
N LEU A 271 -8.13 -1.68 -3.27
CA LEU A 271 -7.29 -1.89 -4.46
C LEU A 271 -7.41 -0.72 -5.45
N GLY A 272 -8.33 0.20 -5.19
CA GLY A 272 -8.63 1.38 -5.99
C GLY A 272 -9.94 2.03 -5.54
N ASN A 273 -10.50 2.91 -6.37
CA ASN A 273 -11.75 3.60 -6.06
C ASN A 273 -13.01 2.73 -6.26
N ASN A 274 -12.88 1.56 -6.88
CA ASN A 274 -14.03 0.72 -7.22
C ASN A 274 -13.88 -0.73 -6.74
N ARG A 275 -12.78 -1.07 -6.07
CA ARG A 275 -12.50 -2.44 -5.63
C ARG A 275 -11.97 -2.48 -4.21
N LEU A 276 -12.55 -3.37 -3.43
CA LEU A 276 -12.18 -3.65 -2.04
C LEU A 276 -11.82 -5.13 -1.92
N LEU A 277 -10.69 -5.42 -1.30
CA LEU A 277 -10.30 -6.79 -0.93
C LEU A 277 -10.57 -7.00 0.56
N VAL A 278 -11.44 -7.94 0.89
CA VAL A 278 -11.71 -8.39 2.26
C VAL A 278 -10.97 -9.70 2.50
N ILE A 279 -10.23 -9.76 3.60
CA ILE A 279 -9.29 -10.84 3.90
C ILE A 279 -9.81 -11.58 5.13
N THR A 280 -10.38 -12.75 4.85
CA THR A 280 -10.81 -13.73 5.85
C THR A 280 -9.86 -14.94 5.77
N ASP A 281 -10.37 -16.16 5.92
CA ASP A 281 -9.65 -17.37 5.51
C ASP A 281 -9.41 -17.43 3.99
N ASN A 282 -10.18 -16.65 3.23
CA ASN A 282 -10.06 -16.48 1.78
C ASN A 282 -9.93 -14.99 1.42
N LEU A 283 -9.58 -14.70 0.16
CA LEU A 283 -9.55 -13.32 -0.33
C LEU A 283 -10.82 -13.03 -1.13
N ASN A 284 -11.70 -12.20 -0.58
CA ASN A 284 -12.98 -11.85 -1.18
C ASN A 284 -12.88 -10.47 -1.81
N LEU A 285 -13.06 -10.40 -3.13
CA LEU A 285 -13.00 -9.16 -3.88
C LEU A 285 -14.41 -8.61 -4.07
N TYR A 286 -14.63 -7.38 -3.66
CA TYR A 286 -15.91 -6.69 -3.78
C TYR A 286 -15.80 -5.48 -4.71
N SER A 287 -16.87 -5.22 -5.46
CA SER A 287 -17.12 -3.95 -6.14
C SER A 287 -17.66 -2.94 -5.14
N ILE A 288 -17.10 -1.74 -5.16
CA ILE A 288 -17.58 -0.59 -4.38
C ILE A 288 -17.84 0.62 -5.30
N GLU A 289 -18.14 0.34 -6.58
CA GLU A 289 -18.44 1.38 -7.56
C GLU A 289 -19.77 2.08 -7.27
N ASP A 290 -20.81 1.28 -6.99
CA ASP A 290 -22.12 1.75 -6.54
C ASP A 290 -22.24 1.61 -5.03
N MET A 291 -22.10 2.74 -4.33
CA MET A 291 -22.20 2.83 -2.88
C MET A 291 -23.65 2.94 -2.38
N SER A 292 -24.65 2.95 -3.28
CA SER A 292 -26.07 2.97 -2.90
C SER A 292 -26.59 1.58 -2.49
N GLN A 293 -25.86 0.52 -2.86
CA GLN A 293 -26.17 -0.87 -2.54
C GLN A 293 -25.06 -1.48 -1.67
N PRO A 294 -25.33 -2.64 -1.03
CA PRO A 294 -24.27 -3.45 -0.45
C PRO A 294 -23.19 -3.79 -1.50
N PRO A 295 -21.90 -3.85 -1.12
CA PRO A 295 -20.83 -4.21 -2.05
C PRO A 295 -21.07 -5.55 -2.73
N GLU A 296 -20.94 -5.58 -4.05
CA GLU A 296 -21.13 -6.80 -4.84
C GLU A 296 -19.87 -7.68 -4.77
N LEU A 297 -20.02 -8.95 -4.37
CA LEU A 297 -18.91 -9.91 -4.40
C LEU A 297 -18.56 -10.25 -5.87
N LEU A 298 -17.40 -9.81 -6.32
CA LEU A 298 -16.90 -10.04 -7.68
C LEU A 298 -16.19 -11.40 -7.84
N ALA A 299 -15.45 -11.83 -6.81
CA ALA A 299 -14.74 -13.11 -6.82
C ALA A 299 -14.32 -13.52 -5.40
N CYS A 300 -14.25 -14.83 -5.15
CA CYS A 300 -13.66 -15.41 -3.95
C CYS A 300 -12.42 -16.21 -4.34
N PHE A 301 -11.24 -15.82 -3.86
CA PHE A 301 -9.98 -16.50 -4.12
C PHE A 301 -9.66 -17.40 -2.92
N LEU A 302 -9.76 -18.71 -3.13
CA LEU A 302 -9.54 -19.68 -2.07
C LEU A 302 -8.06 -19.76 -1.71
N MET A 303 -7.77 -19.66 -0.42
CA MET A 303 -6.45 -20.02 0.10
C MET A 303 -6.34 -21.56 0.18
N PRO A 304 -5.14 -22.12 0.01
CA PRO A 304 -4.96 -23.58 -0.01
C PRO A 304 -5.18 -24.22 1.37
N ILE A 305 -4.90 -23.45 2.43
CA ILE A 305 -5.28 -23.77 3.80
C ILE A 305 -5.90 -22.54 4.47
N PRO A 306 -6.78 -22.72 5.47
CA PRO A 306 -7.29 -21.61 6.29
C PRO A 306 -6.13 -20.94 7.03
N LEU A 307 -5.94 -19.65 6.77
CA LEU A 307 -4.89 -18.85 7.38
C LEU A 307 -5.49 -17.57 7.96
N LYS A 308 -5.08 -17.22 9.17
CA LYS A 308 -5.32 -15.88 9.70
C LYS A 308 -4.36 -14.92 9.03
N LEU A 309 -4.86 -14.16 8.09
CA LEU A 309 -4.07 -13.25 7.26
C LEU A 309 -4.29 -11.81 7.69
N TRP A 310 -3.22 -11.03 7.70
CA TRP A 310 -3.27 -9.57 7.79
C TRP A 310 -2.61 -8.96 6.57
N CYS A 311 -3.22 -7.93 6.02
CA CYS A 311 -2.64 -7.10 4.99
C CYS A 311 -1.84 -5.97 5.62
N LEU A 312 -0.58 -5.87 5.24
CA LEU A 312 0.20 -4.67 5.56
C LEU A 312 -0.45 -3.46 4.88
N PRO A 313 -0.51 -2.31 5.56
CA PRO A 313 -1.09 -1.11 5.00
C PRO A 313 -0.39 -0.77 3.67
N LEU A 314 -1.20 -0.64 2.62
CA LEU A 314 -0.75 -0.06 1.37
C LEU A 314 -0.59 1.44 1.59
N ILE A 315 0.66 1.91 1.60
CA ILE A 315 0.92 3.34 1.57
C ILE A 315 0.81 3.75 0.11
N ASP A 316 -0.41 4.09 -0.26
CA ASP A 316 -0.71 4.45 -1.64
C ASP A 316 -0.39 5.92 -1.89
N ASP A 317 0.44 6.11 -2.89
CA ASP A 317 0.80 7.40 -3.44
C ASP A 317 -0.11 7.74 -4.65
N ILE A 318 -1.37 7.24 -4.61
CA ILE A 318 -2.33 7.42 -5.70
C ILE A 318 -2.66 8.91 -5.79
N GLY A 319 -2.49 9.45 -7.00
CA GLY A 319 -3.06 10.73 -7.36
C GLY A 319 -4.56 10.66 -7.20
N TYR A 320 -5.07 11.26 -6.13
CA TYR A 320 -6.49 11.42 -5.85
C TYR A 320 -7.18 12.00 -7.09
N GLY A 321 -8.29 11.38 -7.50
CA GLY A 321 -8.98 11.67 -8.75
C GLY A 321 -9.29 13.16 -8.92
N SER A 322 -8.79 13.72 -10.04
CA SER A 322 -9.25 14.84 -10.88
C SER A 322 -9.93 16.11 -10.33
N GLN A 323 -10.16 16.29 -9.04
CA GLN A 323 -10.78 17.52 -8.53
C GLN A 323 -9.90 18.24 -7.50
N LEU A 324 -9.22 19.24 -8.07
CA LEU A 324 -8.86 20.52 -7.47
C LEU A 324 -8.15 20.53 -6.12
N HIS A 325 -6.92 21.04 -6.24
CA HIS A 325 -6.33 21.98 -5.29
C HIS A 325 -5.72 21.35 -4.04
N MET A 326 -4.54 20.73 -4.22
CA MET A 326 -3.41 21.00 -3.34
C MET A 326 -2.10 20.69 -4.06
N GLN A 327 -1.20 21.66 -4.00
CA GLN A 327 0.02 21.81 -4.77
C GLN A 327 1.16 20.88 -4.30
N ALA A 328 0.82 19.66 -3.86
CA ALA A 328 1.81 18.64 -3.58
C ALA A 328 2.44 18.20 -4.91
N GLN A 329 3.77 18.29 -5.02
CA GLN A 329 4.57 18.02 -6.23
C GLN A 329 3.94 16.93 -7.08
N ALA A 330 3.46 17.29 -8.27
CA ALA A 330 2.94 16.32 -9.21
C ALA A 330 4.04 15.29 -9.49
N THR A 331 3.89 14.10 -8.92
CA THR A 331 4.81 13.02 -9.22
C THR A 331 4.62 12.68 -10.69
N MET A 332 5.67 12.82 -11.50
CA MET A 332 5.68 12.54 -12.94
C MET A 332 4.98 11.22 -13.29
N CYS A 333 5.08 10.24 -12.40
CA CYS A 333 4.44 8.95 -12.49
C CYS A 333 3.99 8.47 -11.10
N THR A 334 2.92 7.69 -11.06
CA THR A 334 2.50 6.92 -9.87
C THR A 334 2.37 5.44 -10.22
N SER A 335 2.36 4.57 -9.22
CA SER A 335 2.19 3.12 -9.43
C SER A 335 0.81 2.85 -10.06
N ASP A 336 0.73 1.93 -11.00
CA ASP A 336 -0.54 1.47 -11.55
C ASP A 336 -1.25 0.57 -10.52
N PRO A 337 -2.45 0.90 -10.01
CA PRO A 337 -3.18 0.07 -9.05
C PRO A 337 -3.42 -1.38 -9.53
N THR A 338 -3.56 -1.58 -10.85
CA THR A 338 -3.81 -2.90 -11.44
C THR A 338 -2.58 -3.81 -11.42
N HIS A 339 -1.41 -3.25 -11.13
CA HIS A 339 -0.12 -3.91 -11.24
C HIS A 339 0.76 -3.60 -10.03
N ARG A 340 0.17 -3.63 -8.84
CA ARG A 340 0.88 -3.50 -7.55
C ARG A 340 1.06 -4.86 -6.91
N LEU A 341 1.67 -4.82 -5.74
CA LEU A 341 1.75 -5.94 -4.84
C LEU A 341 0.92 -5.65 -3.59
N ILE A 342 0.34 -6.70 -3.03
CA ILE A 342 -0.12 -6.73 -1.65
C ILE A 342 0.78 -7.66 -0.83
N CYS A 343 0.95 -7.31 0.44
CA CYS A 343 1.63 -8.17 1.41
C CYS A 343 0.58 -8.76 2.34
N LEU A 344 0.49 -10.09 2.40
CA LEU A 344 -0.25 -10.76 3.47
C LEU A 344 0.75 -11.43 4.42
N THR A 345 0.58 -11.20 5.71
CA THR A 345 1.35 -11.86 6.77
C THR A 345 0.43 -12.81 7.52
N VAL A 346 0.89 -14.02 7.79
CA VAL A 346 0.15 -14.97 8.61
C VAL A 346 0.33 -14.62 10.08
N ALA A 347 -0.77 -14.62 10.84
CA ALA A 347 -0.76 -14.33 12.27
C ALA A 347 0.24 -15.19 13.02
N PHE A 348 1.04 -14.56 13.90
CA PHE A 348 2.06 -15.23 14.74
C PHE A 348 3.10 -16.07 13.98
N SER A 349 3.14 -15.94 12.65
CA SER A 349 4.00 -16.71 11.77
C SER A 349 5.02 -15.81 11.10
N THR A 350 6.03 -16.46 10.53
CA THR A 350 7.14 -15.85 9.80
C THR A 350 6.94 -15.96 8.29
N GLN A 351 5.72 -16.30 7.88
CA GLN A 351 5.30 -16.50 6.50
C GLN A 351 4.71 -15.22 5.93
N ILE A 352 5.18 -14.86 4.73
CA ILE A 352 4.81 -13.65 4.01
C ILE A 352 4.42 -14.04 2.60
N PHE A 353 3.24 -13.60 2.18
CA PHE A 353 2.72 -13.74 0.82
C PHE A 353 2.83 -12.39 0.13
N ILE A 354 3.57 -12.35 -0.98
CA ILE A 354 3.61 -11.21 -1.89
C ILE A 354 2.74 -11.56 -3.09
N ILE A 355 1.61 -10.89 -3.24
CA ILE A 355 0.62 -11.23 -4.27
C ILE A 355 0.49 -10.05 -5.25
N SER A 356 0.57 -10.36 -6.55
CA SER A 356 0.31 -9.39 -7.61
C SER A 356 -1.17 -9.01 -7.65
N THR A 357 -1.50 -7.73 -7.59
CA THR A 357 -2.91 -7.27 -7.62
C THR A 357 -3.59 -7.52 -8.96
N ARG A 358 -2.84 -7.81 -10.02
CA ARG A 358 -3.34 -8.07 -11.36
C ARG A 358 -4.46 -9.12 -11.40
N ILE A 359 -4.38 -10.15 -10.56
CA ILE A 359 -5.41 -11.21 -10.51
C ILE A 359 -6.79 -10.69 -10.10
N PHE A 360 -6.83 -9.55 -9.39
CA PHE A 360 -8.08 -8.92 -8.95
C PHE A 360 -8.68 -8.00 -10.00
N PHE A 361 -7.99 -7.75 -11.11
CA PHE A 361 -8.46 -6.89 -12.20
C PHE A 361 -8.69 -7.68 -13.49
N ASP A 362 -7.95 -8.77 -13.72
CA ASP A 362 -8.12 -9.69 -14.85
C ASP A 362 -9.25 -10.71 -14.59
N LEU A 363 -10.43 -10.24 -14.15
CA LEU A 363 -11.61 -11.10 -13.98
C LEU A 363 -12.41 -11.18 -15.28
N ASN A 364 -12.73 -12.40 -15.72
CA ASN A 364 -13.75 -12.61 -16.74
C ASN A 364 -15.12 -12.35 -16.09
N GLU A 365 -15.99 -11.59 -16.77
CA GLU A 365 -17.30 -11.14 -16.25
C GLU A 365 -18.23 -12.26 -15.74
N THR A 366 -17.94 -13.53 -16.06
CA THR A 366 -18.73 -14.70 -15.64
C THR A 366 -18.31 -15.32 -14.30
N ALA A 367 -17.33 -14.77 -13.58
CA ALA A 367 -16.66 -15.43 -12.45
C ALA A 367 -17.32 -15.27 -11.06
N ALA A 368 -18.32 -14.39 -10.89
CA ALA A 368 -18.80 -14.00 -9.55
C ALA A 368 -19.35 -15.15 -8.68
N ALA A 369 -19.81 -16.25 -9.29
CA ALA A 369 -20.47 -17.34 -8.56
C ALA A 369 -19.54 -18.47 -8.09
N ILE A 370 -18.31 -18.59 -8.63
CA ILE A 370 -17.48 -19.78 -8.41
C ILE A 370 -16.20 -19.39 -7.65
N PRO A 371 -16.01 -19.89 -6.41
CA PRO A 371 -14.74 -19.73 -5.70
C PRO A 371 -13.58 -20.24 -6.56
N ILE A 372 -12.53 -19.44 -6.69
CA ILE A 372 -11.37 -19.72 -7.54
C ILE A 372 -10.33 -20.45 -6.70
N PRO A 373 -10.05 -21.75 -6.95
CA PRO A 373 -9.09 -22.52 -6.19
C PRO A 373 -7.66 -21.97 -6.33
N TRP A 374 -6.86 -22.08 -5.26
CA TRP A 374 -5.47 -21.64 -5.22
C TRP A 374 -4.67 -22.07 -6.46
N GLN A 375 -4.86 -23.30 -6.95
CA GLN A 375 -4.13 -23.87 -8.08
C GLN A 375 -4.28 -23.06 -9.37
N HIS A 376 -5.37 -22.29 -9.51
CA HIS A 376 -5.65 -21.49 -10.70
C HIS A 376 -5.08 -20.07 -10.64
N TRP A 377 -4.95 -19.48 -9.45
CA TRP A 377 -4.55 -18.08 -9.29
C TRP A 377 -3.24 -17.89 -8.52
N GLY A 378 -2.94 -18.73 -7.54
CA GLY A 378 -1.85 -18.54 -6.57
C GLY A 378 -0.44 -18.79 -7.11
N PRO A 379 -0.12 -19.99 -7.65
CA PRO A 379 1.25 -20.38 -7.96
C PRO A 379 2.05 -19.39 -8.80
N SER A 380 1.45 -18.78 -9.83
CA SER A 380 2.13 -17.88 -10.75
C SER A 380 2.04 -16.39 -10.37
N ASN A 381 1.14 -16.02 -9.46
CA ASN A 381 0.89 -14.62 -9.09
C ASN A 381 1.31 -14.28 -7.66
N THR A 382 1.85 -15.26 -6.94
CA THR A 382 2.30 -15.11 -5.56
C THR A 382 3.78 -15.44 -5.44
N ARG A 383 4.45 -14.84 -4.46
CA ARG A 383 5.72 -15.32 -3.92
C ARG A 383 5.59 -15.50 -2.41
N ILE A 384 6.00 -16.65 -1.91
CA ILE A 384 5.95 -16.95 -0.48
C ILE A 384 7.35 -16.98 0.08
N PHE A 385 7.54 -16.26 1.18
CA PHE A 385 8.77 -16.25 1.93
C PHE A 385 8.49 -16.77 3.34
N ARG A 386 9.39 -17.63 3.84
CA ARG A 386 9.37 -18.13 5.21
C ARG A 386 10.68 -17.76 5.88
N TYR A 387 10.58 -17.09 7.01
CA TYR A 387 11.73 -16.68 7.80
C TYR A 387 11.79 -17.41 9.14
N PRO A 388 12.91 -17.36 9.87
CA PRO A 388 12.96 -17.96 11.20
C PRO A 388 12.34 -17.08 12.29
N PHE A 389 12.07 -15.82 11.99
CA PHE A 389 11.56 -14.82 12.93
C PHE A 389 10.75 -13.74 12.19
N HIS A 390 10.06 -12.89 12.94
CA HIS A 390 9.26 -11.80 12.38
C HIS A 390 10.15 -10.74 11.73
N LEU A 391 10.00 -10.58 10.41
CA LEU A 391 10.72 -9.55 9.66
C LEU A 391 10.04 -8.19 9.76
N LYS A 392 10.84 -7.14 9.57
CA LYS A 392 10.31 -5.83 9.20
C LYS A 392 10.20 -5.80 7.69
N ILE A 393 8.99 -5.62 7.19
CA ILE A 393 8.67 -5.62 5.76
C ILE A 393 7.74 -4.47 5.45
N HIS A 394 7.93 -3.87 4.28
CA HIS A 394 7.03 -2.87 3.73
C HIS A 394 6.99 -2.99 2.20
N ILE A 395 5.85 -2.63 1.61
CA ILE A 395 5.63 -2.65 0.17
C ILE A 395 5.26 -1.25 -0.30
N ASN A 396 5.77 -0.86 -1.46
CA ASN A 396 5.24 0.26 -2.23
C ASN A 396 5.29 -0.06 -3.73
N GLY A 397 4.13 0.00 -4.38
CA GLY A 397 3.99 -0.37 -5.79
C GLY A 397 4.46 -1.80 -6.07
N ASN A 398 5.57 -1.93 -6.81
CA ASN A 398 6.19 -3.21 -7.19
C ASN A 398 7.43 -3.57 -6.37
N ARG A 399 7.71 -2.81 -5.32
CA ARG A 399 8.92 -3.00 -4.50
C ARG A 399 8.55 -3.46 -3.11
N VAL A 400 9.29 -4.46 -2.65
CA VAL A 400 9.22 -4.98 -1.30
C VAL A 400 10.56 -4.73 -0.65
N LEU A 401 10.57 -4.02 0.47
CA LEU A 401 11.76 -3.83 1.27
C LEU A 401 11.58 -4.57 2.58
N HIS A 402 12.55 -5.40 2.93
CA HIS A 402 12.51 -6.15 4.19
C HIS A 402 13.90 -6.41 4.75
N THR A 403 13.95 -6.88 6.00
CA THR A 403 15.18 -7.15 6.74
C THR A 403 15.58 -8.62 6.65
N LEU A 404 16.83 -8.92 6.33
CA LEU A 404 17.39 -10.28 6.28
C LEU A 404 18.41 -10.49 7.41
N PRO A 405 18.41 -11.62 8.14
CA PRO A 405 19.47 -11.91 9.11
C PRO A 405 20.79 -12.11 8.39
N VAL A 406 21.89 -11.64 8.98
CA VAL A 406 23.25 -11.93 8.48
C VAL A 406 23.72 -13.29 8.97
N ASP A 407 23.50 -13.56 10.27
CA ASP A 407 23.73 -14.84 10.92
C ASP A 407 22.48 -15.17 11.76
N MET A 408 22.19 -16.45 11.93
CA MET A 408 21.11 -16.92 12.81
C MET A 408 21.45 -16.74 14.29
N ARG A 409 22.74 -16.64 14.63
CA ARG A 409 23.22 -16.42 16.01
C ARG A 409 23.29 -14.94 16.37
N ASP A 410 23.63 -14.12 15.39
CA ASP A 410 23.74 -12.68 15.59
C ASP A 410 22.39 -12.05 15.35
N SER A 411 21.91 -11.21 16.27
CA SER A 411 20.70 -10.40 16.06
C SER A 411 20.94 -9.29 15.04
N THR A 412 21.81 -9.50 14.04
CA THR A 412 22.20 -8.52 13.04
C THR A 412 21.47 -8.73 11.72
N PHE A 413 21.01 -7.61 11.18
CA PHE A 413 20.11 -7.51 10.04
C PHE A 413 20.68 -6.62 8.97
N ILE A 414 20.44 -6.98 7.72
CA ILE A 414 20.70 -6.16 6.53
C ILE A 414 19.40 -5.93 5.76
N PHE A 415 19.39 -4.96 4.86
CA PHE A 415 18.24 -4.76 4.00
C PHE A 415 18.30 -5.61 2.74
N GLN A 416 17.12 -6.03 2.30
CA GLN A 416 16.90 -6.66 1.03
C GLN A 416 15.73 -5.99 0.32
N LEU A 417 15.96 -5.53 -0.91
CA LEU A 417 14.94 -5.03 -1.81
C LEU A 417 14.61 -6.11 -2.83
N LEU A 418 13.32 -6.31 -3.04
CA LEU A 418 12.76 -7.15 -4.10
C LEU A 418 11.96 -6.27 -5.04
N ASP A 419 12.37 -6.16 -6.30
CA ASP A 419 11.66 -5.41 -7.34
C ASP A 419 10.96 -6.37 -8.30
N PHE A 420 9.63 -6.40 -8.26
CA PHE A 420 8.77 -7.25 -9.08
C PHE A 420 8.39 -6.62 -10.42
N SER A 421 8.96 -5.46 -10.77
CA SER A 421 8.70 -4.80 -12.04
C SER A 421 9.16 -5.69 -13.21
N PRO A 422 8.33 -5.95 -14.24
CA PRO A 422 8.74 -6.73 -15.41
C PRO A 422 9.99 -6.17 -16.10
N LEU A 423 10.13 -4.84 -16.12
CA LEU A 423 11.30 -4.20 -16.69
C LEU A 423 12.57 -4.47 -15.87
N ALA A 424 12.49 -4.49 -14.55
CA ALA A 424 13.64 -4.87 -13.70
C ALA A 424 14.07 -6.31 -14.01
N VAL A 425 13.11 -7.24 -14.10
CA VAL A 425 13.36 -8.66 -14.38
C VAL A 425 13.95 -8.91 -15.78
N THR A 426 13.59 -8.10 -16.77
CA THR A 426 14.03 -8.24 -18.17
C THR A 426 15.30 -7.47 -18.48
N ASN A 427 15.45 -6.25 -17.96
CA ASN A 427 16.50 -5.30 -18.33
C ASN A 427 17.54 -5.14 -17.21
N ARG A 428 18.13 -6.26 -16.77
CA ARG A 428 19.21 -6.22 -15.79
C ARG A 428 20.47 -5.64 -16.42
N ARG A 429 20.79 -4.37 -16.15
CA ARG A 429 22.10 -3.79 -16.48
C ARG A 429 23.21 -4.28 -15.53
N GLY A 430 23.19 -5.57 -15.18
CA GLY A 430 24.11 -6.20 -14.23
C GLY A 430 23.84 -5.93 -12.75
N LEU A 431 22.72 -5.28 -12.41
CA LEU A 431 22.39 -4.88 -11.04
C LEU A 431 21.35 -5.84 -10.43
N GLY A 432 21.73 -6.51 -9.34
CA GLY A 432 20.87 -7.45 -8.60
C GLY A 432 20.79 -8.87 -9.19
N ARG A 433 20.27 -9.81 -8.38
CA ARG A 433 20.02 -11.20 -8.78
C ARG A 433 18.58 -11.34 -9.28
N VAL A 434 18.39 -11.77 -10.52
CA VAL A 434 17.06 -12.09 -11.03
C VAL A 434 16.67 -13.48 -10.56
N VAL A 435 15.47 -13.59 -9.99
CA VAL A 435 14.88 -14.83 -9.51
C VAL A 435 13.62 -15.11 -10.33
N LYS A 436 13.63 -16.20 -11.09
CA LYS A 436 12.48 -16.67 -11.91
C LYS A 436 12.07 -18.09 -11.57
N GLU A 437 12.99 -18.83 -10.96
CA GLU A 437 12.78 -20.18 -10.50
C GLU A 437 11.62 -20.22 -9.47
N PRO A 438 10.71 -21.20 -9.59
CA PRO A 438 9.74 -21.46 -8.54
C PRO A 438 10.44 -21.79 -7.21
N SER A 439 9.80 -21.44 -6.11
CA SER A 439 10.25 -21.80 -4.76
C SER A 439 9.12 -22.47 -4.00
N THR A 440 9.44 -23.54 -3.28
CA THR A 440 8.51 -24.26 -2.42
C THR A 440 8.69 -23.82 -0.97
N ALA A 441 7.60 -23.44 -0.31
CA ALA A 441 7.57 -23.09 1.10
C ALA A 441 6.57 -23.99 1.82
N TYR A 442 6.94 -24.46 3.01
CA TYR A 442 6.02 -25.15 3.91
C TYR A 442 5.22 -24.11 4.69
N ILE A 443 3.90 -24.25 4.67
CA ILE A 443 2.97 -23.34 5.31
C ILE A 443 2.31 -24.11 6.44
N THR A 444 2.20 -23.45 7.57
CA THR A 444 1.70 -24.04 8.81
C THR A 444 0.50 -23.22 9.21
N ALA A 445 -0.67 -23.84 9.26
CA ALA A 445 -1.86 -23.19 9.80
C ALA A 445 -1.65 -22.89 11.29
N ASP A 446 -2.15 -21.75 11.76
CA ASP A 446 -2.15 -21.34 13.17
C ASP A 446 -3.22 -22.11 14.00
N THR A 447 -3.65 -23.27 13.52
CA THR A 447 -4.63 -24.12 14.20
C THR A 447 -3.91 -25.10 15.13
N PHE A 448 -4.58 -25.51 16.21
CA PHE A 448 -4.08 -26.52 17.15
C PHE A 448 -3.64 -27.82 16.44
N ASP A 449 -4.31 -28.14 15.33
CA ASP A 449 -3.85 -29.15 14.38
C ASP A 449 -2.81 -28.54 13.44
N LYS A 450 -1.57 -29.01 13.57
CA LYS A 450 -0.44 -28.62 12.71
C LYS A 450 -0.65 -29.18 11.29
N PHE A 451 -1.52 -28.54 10.51
CA PHE A 451 -1.58 -28.77 9.08
C PHE A 451 -0.36 -28.10 8.44
N GLU A 452 0.52 -28.92 7.87
CA GLU A 452 1.66 -28.48 7.08
C GLU A 452 1.41 -28.82 5.61
N GLU A 453 1.33 -27.80 4.75
CA GLU A 453 1.22 -27.97 3.31
C GLU A 453 2.41 -27.31 2.61
N SER A 454 2.99 -27.98 1.63
CA SER A 454 4.03 -27.40 0.80
C SER A 454 3.42 -26.68 -0.41
N LEU A 455 3.63 -25.37 -0.52
CA LEU A 455 3.19 -24.59 -1.68
C LEU A 455 4.36 -24.17 -2.56
N THR A 456 4.22 -24.37 -3.87
CA THR A 456 5.19 -23.91 -4.87
C THR A 456 4.70 -22.64 -5.56
N THR A 457 5.53 -21.59 -5.57
CA THR A 457 5.16 -20.27 -6.12
C THR A 457 6.28 -19.66 -6.97
N SER A 458 5.95 -18.84 -7.98
CA SER A 458 6.88 -18.44 -9.05
C SER A 458 6.82 -16.98 -9.52
N LEU A 459 6.21 -16.06 -8.75
CA LEU A 459 6.20 -14.64 -9.12
C LEU A 459 7.64 -14.08 -9.20
N PRO A 460 8.12 -13.64 -10.39
CA PRO A 460 9.52 -13.30 -10.60
C PRO A 460 9.88 -11.90 -10.06
N TYR A 461 11.11 -11.73 -9.62
CA TYR A 461 11.62 -10.46 -9.10
C TYR A 461 13.13 -10.31 -9.28
N VAL A 462 13.62 -9.10 -9.05
CA VAL A 462 15.04 -8.80 -8.89
C VAL A 462 15.34 -8.55 -7.42
N GLN A 463 16.36 -9.23 -6.92
CA GLN A 463 16.83 -9.14 -5.55
C GLN A 463 18.07 -8.26 -5.47
N VAL A 464 18.06 -7.30 -4.55
CA VAL A 464 19.20 -6.47 -4.19
C VAL A 464 19.43 -6.58 -2.69
N VAL A 465 20.67 -6.81 -2.27
CA VAL A 465 21.05 -6.95 -0.86
C VAL A 465 21.98 -5.80 -0.50
N PHE A 466 21.63 -5.03 0.53
CA PHE A 466 22.40 -3.88 0.99
C PHE A 466 23.27 -4.29 2.17
N SER A 467 24.46 -4.84 1.87
CA SER A 467 25.39 -5.33 2.89
C SER A 467 26.23 -4.23 3.55
N ASN A 468 26.17 -2.99 3.05
CA ASN A 468 26.94 -1.86 3.54
C ASN A 468 26.50 -1.39 4.94
N ARG A 469 25.30 -1.78 5.39
CA ARG A 469 24.78 -1.36 6.68
C ARG A 469 24.08 -2.50 7.41
N LYS A 470 24.58 -2.79 8.61
CA LYS A 470 24.05 -3.78 9.53
C LYS A 470 23.35 -3.10 10.70
N PHE A 471 22.30 -3.72 11.21
CA PHE A 471 21.51 -3.21 12.33
C PHE A 471 21.23 -4.33 13.31
N ASP A 472 21.13 -3.99 14.60
CA ASP A 472 20.62 -4.95 15.57
C ASP A 472 19.07 -5.01 15.51
N PHE A 473 18.49 -6.20 15.66
CA PHE A 473 17.04 -6.42 15.65
C PHE A 473 16.29 -5.53 16.65
N SER A 474 16.90 -5.30 17.82
CA SER A 474 16.32 -4.48 18.87
C SER A 474 16.30 -2.99 18.51
N GLN A 475 17.16 -2.56 17.59
CA GLN A 475 17.25 -1.18 17.12
C GLN A 475 16.15 -0.89 16.11
N LEU A 476 15.94 -1.73 15.09
CA LEU A 476 14.95 -1.43 14.05
C LEU A 476 13.53 -1.81 14.48
N ARG A 477 12.69 -0.81 14.73
CA ARG A 477 11.29 -1.01 15.13
C ARG A 477 10.37 -1.23 13.95
N ILE A 478 10.43 -0.35 12.96
CA ILE A 478 9.56 -0.35 11.78
C ILE A 478 10.33 0.19 10.59
N LEU A 479 9.96 -0.27 9.41
CA LEU A 479 10.52 0.08 8.12
C LEU A 479 9.38 0.52 7.20
N TRP A 480 9.59 1.59 6.43
CA TRP A 480 8.70 1.98 5.34
C TRP A 480 9.50 2.28 4.09
N ILE A 481 8.89 2.03 2.93
CA ILE A 481 9.42 2.37 1.62
C ILE A 481 8.40 3.26 0.89
N ASP A 482 8.89 4.31 0.25
CA ASP A 482 8.13 5.26 -0.56
C ASP A 482 8.75 5.33 -1.97
N LYS A 483 8.27 6.18 -2.88
CA LYS A 483 8.68 6.22 -4.29
C LYS A 483 10.18 6.46 -4.48
N ASP A 484 10.78 7.25 -3.60
CA ASP A 484 12.18 7.68 -3.68
C ASP A 484 12.94 7.58 -2.35
N ARG A 485 12.33 7.01 -1.30
CA ARG A 485 12.88 7.03 0.05
C ARG A 485 12.63 5.76 0.81
N ILE A 486 13.49 5.53 1.80
CA ILE A 486 13.33 4.52 2.84
C ILE A 486 13.27 5.25 4.18
N TYR A 487 12.25 4.94 4.98
CA TYR A 487 12.10 5.47 6.33
C TYR A 487 12.29 4.35 7.35
N MET A 488 13.06 4.61 8.39
CA MET A 488 13.37 3.62 9.42
C MET A 488 13.13 4.21 10.79
N LEU A 489 12.28 3.56 11.58
CA LEU A 489 12.14 3.90 12.98
C LEU A 489 13.14 3.08 13.79
N CYS A 490 14.21 3.73 14.23
CA CYS A 490 15.27 3.11 15.01
C CYS A 490 15.18 3.50 16.48
N ARG A 491 15.48 2.58 17.40
CA ARG A 491 15.66 2.86 18.82
C ARG A 491 17.10 3.26 19.07
N SER A 492 17.32 4.46 19.60
CA SER A 492 18.65 4.89 20.06
C SER A 492 19.03 4.19 21.38
N PRO A 493 20.33 3.98 21.66
CA PRO A 493 20.80 3.58 22.99
C PRO A 493 20.30 4.53 24.10
N SER A 494 20.12 5.82 23.79
CA SER A 494 19.54 6.83 24.68
C SER A 494 18.03 6.63 24.98
N SER A 495 17.42 5.56 24.49
CA SER A 495 15.99 5.25 24.59
C SER A 495 15.03 6.21 23.87
N ILE A 496 15.55 7.18 23.11
CA ILE A 496 14.75 8.02 22.22
C ILE A 496 14.65 7.32 20.86
N ASP A 497 13.43 7.14 20.36
CA ASP A 497 13.24 6.65 18.99
C ASP A 497 13.65 7.75 18.00
N ARG A 498 14.30 7.37 16.91
CA ARG A 498 14.72 8.26 15.82
C ARG A 498 14.15 7.75 14.51
N LEU A 499 13.61 8.65 13.70
CA LEU A 499 13.23 8.36 12.33
C LEU A 499 14.42 8.71 11.44
N GLU A 500 15.00 7.70 10.82
CA GLU A 500 16.03 7.87 9.81
C GLU A 500 15.39 7.85 8.42
N VAL A 501 15.88 8.74 7.56
CA VAL A 501 15.41 8.88 6.19
C VAL A 501 16.60 8.65 5.28
N ILE A 502 16.48 7.67 4.39
CA ILE A 502 17.44 7.40 3.32
C ILE A 502 16.81 7.86 2.02
N ASP A 503 17.51 8.71 1.28
CA ASP A 503 17.10 9.15 -0.05
C ASP A 503 17.76 8.25 -1.09
N VAL A 504 16.96 7.71 -2.00
CA VAL A 504 17.45 6.84 -3.06
C VAL A 504 18.15 7.65 -4.16
N GLN A 505 17.86 8.96 -4.30
CA GLN A 505 18.29 9.79 -5.44
C GLN A 505 19.39 10.82 -5.11
N SER A 506 20.07 10.75 -3.97
CA SER A 506 20.96 11.81 -3.45
C SER A 506 21.99 12.35 -4.46
N ASP A 507 22.49 11.51 -5.36
CA ASP A 507 23.61 11.87 -6.25
C ASP A 507 23.19 12.62 -7.53
N LEU A 508 21.90 12.65 -7.87
CA LEU A 508 21.43 13.25 -9.14
C LEU A 508 21.19 14.77 -9.04
N GLN A 509 21.02 15.31 -7.84
CA GLN A 509 20.69 16.73 -7.65
C GLN A 509 21.92 17.62 -7.41
N SER A 510 23.06 17.06 -7.03
CA SER A 510 24.28 17.84 -6.73
C SER A 510 24.96 18.44 -7.96
N GLY A 511 24.61 17.99 -9.17
CA GLY A 511 25.25 18.45 -10.42
C GLY A 511 24.65 19.71 -11.06
N VAL A 512 23.60 20.32 -10.50
CA VAL A 512 22.83 21.40 -11.18
C VAL A 512 23.05 22.80 -10.58
N VAL A 513 23.82 22.96 -9.50
CA VAL A 513 23.99 24.28 -8.86
C VAL A 513 25.46 24.62 -8.62
N SER A 514 26.06 25.36 -9.56
CA SER A 514 27.06 26.44 -9.33
C SER A 514 27.73 26.86 -10.66
N THR A 515 26.96 27.48 -11.54
CA THR A 515 27.52 28.46 -12.50
C THR A 515 26.61 29.68 -12.48
N SER A 516 26.92 30.61 -11.59
CA SER A 516 26.42 31.98 -11.57
C SER A 516 27.61 32.91 -11.54
#